data_AF-A0A828RSP2-F1
#
_entry.id   AF-A0A828RSP2-F1
#
_cell.length_a   1.000
_cell.length_b   1.000
_cell.length_c   1.000
_cell.angle_alpha   90.00
_cell.angle_beta   90.00
_cell.angle_gamma   90.00
#
_symmetry.space_group_name_H-M   'P 1'
#
loop_
_entity.id
_entity.type
_entity.pdbx_description
1 polymer ?
#
loop_
_entity_poly.entity_id
_entity_poly.type
_entity_poly.pdbx_seq_one_letter_code
_entity_poly.pdbx_strand_id
1 'polypeptide(L)' 'MQKNVGWRIDYFITSKALESRLEDARIYPDVLGSDHCPVGLQLKK' A
#
# COMPACT_ATOMS: atom_id res chain seq x y z
N MET A 1 11.68 20.44 3.81
CA MET A 1 10.41 19.78 3.45
C MET A 1 10.66 18.94 2.22
N GLN A 2 10.85 17.62 2.37
CA GLN A 2 10.93 16.72 1.21
C GLN A 2 9.53 16.69 0.60
N LYS A 3 9.37 17.16 -0.63
CA LYS A 3 8.06 17.10 -1.30
C LYS A 3 7.70 15.62 -1.50
N ASN A 4 6.42 15.25 -1.35
CA ASN A 4 5.87 13.95 -1.74
C ASN A 4 5.93 13.77 -3.28
N VAL A 5 7.13 13.89 -3.86
CA VAL A 5 7.42 13.73 -5.28
C VAL A 5 7.91 12.31 -5.43
N GLY A 6 6.95 11.40 -5.57
CA GLY A 6 7.17 9.99 -5.78
C GLY A 6 6.12 9.46 -6.73
N TRP A 7 6.45 8.38 -7.42
CA TRP A 7 5.53 7.69 -8.33
C TRP A 7 4.85 6.58 -7.54
N ARG A 8 3.54 6.43 -7.68
CA ARG A 8 2.82 5.28 -7.13
C ARG A 8 2.97 4.11 -8.08
N ILE A 9 3.93 3.23 -7.82
CA ILE A 9 4.22 2.07 -8.67
C ILE A 9 3.87 0.72 -8.02
N ASP A 10 3.61 0.71 -6.72
CA ASP A 10 3.23 -0.49 -5.97
C ASP A 10 1.71 -0.66 -5.91
N TYR A 11 1.22 -1.85 -6.28
CA TYR A 11 -0.20 -2.18 -6.35
C TYR A 11 -0.48 -3.58 -5.80
N PHE A 12 -1.59 -3.71 -5.07
CA PHE A 12 -2.23 -4.99 -4.81
C PHE A 12 -3.36 -5.20 -5.81
N ILE A 13 -3.22 -6.21 -6.67
CA ILE A 13 -4.29 -6.63 -7.60
C ILE A 13 -5.01 -7.82 -6.96
N THR A 14 -6.31 -7.68 -6.71
CA THR A 14 -7.12 -8.70 -6.04
C THR A 14 -8.22 -9.22 -6.94
N SER A 15 -8.60 -10.49 -6.76
CA SER A 15 -9.80 -11.04 -7.39
C SER A 15 -11.06 -10.40 -6.81
N LYS A 16 -12.14 -10.34 -7.61
CA LYS A 16 -13.43 -9.80 -7.16
C LYS A 16 -14.02 -10.58 -5.96
N ALA A 17 -13.65 -11.85 -5.81
CA ALA A 17 -14.05 -12.68 -4.68
C ALA A 17 -13.51 -12.17 -3.33
N LEU A 18 -12.45 -11.34 -3.32
CA LEU A 18 -11.88 -10.77 -2.09
C LEU A 18 -12.51 -9.44 -1.70
N GLU A 19 -13.40 -8.87 -2.51
CA GLU A 19 -13.98 -7.53 -2.32
C GLU A 19 -14.63 -7.35 -0.93
N SER A 20 -15.40 -8.34 -0.47
CA SER A 20 -16.04 -8.30 0.86
C SER A 20 -15.06 -8.37 2.03
N ARG A 21 -13.83 -8.83 1.77
CA ARG A 21 -12.76 -9.00 2.76
C ARG A 21 -11.77 -7.85 2.75
N LEU A 22 -11.80 -6.94 1.78
CA LEU A 22 -10.91 -5.78 1.79
C LEU A 22 -11.27 -4.88 2.98
N GLU A 23 -10.29 -4.59 3.83
CA GLU A 23 -10.47 -3.75 5.02
C GLU A 23 -9.78 -2.40 4.88
N ASP A 24 -8.48 -2.40 4.56
CA ASP A 24 -7.68 -1.18 4.50
C ASP A 24 -6.48 -1.37 3.56
N ALA A 25 -5.97 -0.28 2.99
CA ALA A 25 -4.74 -0.26 2.21
C ALA A 25 -3.89 0.95 2.62
N ARG A 26 -2.63 0.71 2.97
CA ARG A 26 -1.74 1.75 3.52
C ARG A 26 -0.41 1.83 2.79
N ILE A 27 0.15 3.04 2.78
CA ILE A 27 1.51 3.34 2.38
C ILE A 27 2.26 3.73 3.65
N TYR A 28 3.46 3.20 3.86
CA TYR A 28 4.27 3.43 5.06
C TYR A 28 5.47 4.33 4.73
N PRO A 29 5.29 5.65 4.52
CA PRO A 29 6.35 6.56 4.06
C PRO A 29 7.46 6.76 5.09
N ASP A 30 7.16 6.53 6.38
CA ASP A 30 8.12 6.70 7.47
C ASP A 30 9.06 5.49 7.64
N VAL A 31 8.81 4.39 6.93
CA VAL A 31 9.66 3.20 6.96
C VAL A 31 10.80 3.40 5.96
N LEU A 32 12.00 3.60 6.50
CA LEU A 32 13.23 3.83 5.74
C LEU A 32 14.00 2.51 5.55
N GLY A 33 14.75 2.42 4.45
CA GLY A 33 15.61 1.26 4.16
C GLY A 33 15.63 0.83 2.70
N SER A 34 14.71 1.36 1.87
CA SER A 34 14.70 1.23 0.40
C SER A 34 14.39 2.57 -0.25
N ASP A 35 14.61 2.64 -1.56
CA ASP A 35 14.18 3.69 -2.49
C ASP A 35 12.65 3.79 -2.66
N HIS A 36 11.91 2.74 -2.30
CA HIS A 36 10.45 2.70 -2.28
C HIS A 36 9.92 2.40 -0.88
N CYS A 37 8.84 3.09 -0.51
CA CYS A 37 8.16 2.85 0.76
C CYS A 37 7.30 1.59 0.70
N PRO A 38 7.21 0.78 1.77
CA PRO A 38 6.34 -0.39 1.81
C PRO A 38 4.85 -0.02 1.66
N VAL A 39 4.09 -0.93 1.06
CA VAL A 39 2.62 -0.88 1.00
C VAL A 39 2.01 -2.09 1.70
N GLY A 40 0.84 -1.93 2.32
CA GLY A 40 0.13 -3.01 3.01
C GLY A 40 -1.34 -3.07 2.64
N LEU A 41 -1.90 -4.28 2.66
CA LEU A 41 -3.33 -4.57 2.48
C LEU A 41 -3.85 -5.34 3.69
N GLN A 42 -4.84 -4.80 4.37
CA GLN A 42 -5.52 -5.46 5.49
C GLN A 42 -6.80 -6.15 5.00
N LEU A 43 -7.00 -7.39 5.45
CA LEU A 43 -8.18 -8.18 5.13
C LEU A 43 -8.98 -8.51 6.39
N LYS A 44 -10.30 -8.44 6.27
CA LYS A 44 -11.25 -8.92 7.27
C LYS A 44 -11.16 -10.45 7.37
N LYS A 45 -11.29 -10.95 8.60
CA LYS A 45 -11.42 -12.39 8.87
C LYS A 45 -12.74 -12.92 8.37
#